data_AF-A0A522X0C6-F1
#
_entry.id   AF-A0A522X0C6-F1
#
_cell.length_a   1.000
_cell.length_b   1.000
_cell.length_c   1.000
_cell.angle_alpha   90.00
_cell.angle_beta   90.00
_cell.angle_gamma   90.00
#
_symmetry.space_group_name_H-M   'P 1'
#
loop_
_entity.id
_entity.type
_entity.pdbx_description
1 polymer ?
#
loop_
_entity_poly.entity_id
_entity_poly.type
_entity_poly.pdbx_seq_one_letter_code
_entity_poly.pdbx_strand_id
1 'polypeptide(L)' 'MATLSNQLPETGFLRIWQIVGDKKRNIPALIPVSRSTFLSRVKDGTYPQPVKLGERSVAWRVEGIRALIASLGSAA' A
#
# COMPACT_ATOMS: atom_id res chain seq x y z
N MET A 1 -3.64 -24.99 13.87
CA MET A 1 -3.30 -23.57 14.12
C MET A 1 -2.83 -22.97 12.79
N ALA A 2 -3.67 -22.21 12.09
CA ALA A 2 -3.29 -21.59 10.83
C ALA A 2 -2.68 -20.21 11.13
N THR A 3 -1.36 -20.09 10.98
CA THR A 3 -0.66 -18.81 10.91
C THR A 3 -1.22 -18.01 9.72
N LEU A 4 -1.92 -16.92 10.00
CA LEU A 4 -2.29 -15.90 9.00
C LEU A 4 -1.02 -15.17 8.54
N SER A 5 -0.19 -15.85 7.76
CA SER A 5 0.85 -15.21 6.98
C SER A 5 0.15 -14.34 5.95
N ASN A 6 0.03 -13.04 6.24
CA ASN A 6 -0.36 -11.99 5.31
C ASN A 6 0.73 -11.87 4.22
N GLN A 7 0.88 -12.92 3.43
CA GLN A 7 1.80 -13.00 2.32
C GLN A 7 1.26 -12.08 1.24
N LEU A 8 1.76 -10.84 1.22
CA LEU A 8 1.72 -10.01 0.03
C LEU A 8 2.24 -10.88 -1.13
N PRO A 9 1.45 -11.17 -2.17
CA PRO A 9 1.93 -11.95 -3.31
C PRO A 9 3.19 -11.30 -3.89
N GLU A 10 4.15 -12.11 -4.35
CA GLU A 10 5.47 -11.64 -4.83
C GLU A 10 5.35 -10.53 -5.87
N THR A 11 4.31 -10.61 -6.71
CA THR A 11 3.97 -9.60 -7.70
C THR A 11 2.47 -9.33 -7.68
N GLY A 12 2.08 -8.08 -7.92
CA GLY A 12 0.66 -7.72 -8.01
C GLY A 12 0.42 -6.22 -7.87
N PHE A 13 -0.87 -5.88 -7.79
CA PHE A 13 -1.35 -4.51 -7.66
C PHE A 13 -2.26 -4.38 -6.44
N LEU A 14 -2.00 -3.36 -5.61
CA LEU A 14 -2.79 -3.01 -4.44
C LEU A 14 -3.61 -1.76 -4.70
N ARG A 15 -4.82 -1.71 -4.14
CA ARG A 15 -5.63 -0.49 -4.11
C ARG A 15 -5.40 0.29 -2.83
N ILE A 16 -5.75 1.57 -2.86
CA ILE A 16 -5.49 2.51 -1.76
C ILE A 16 -6.05 2.03 -0.40
N TRP A 17 -7.22 1.38 -0.39
CA TRP A 17 -7.82 0.84 0.83
C TRP A 17 -7.11 -0.40 1.38
N GLN A 18 -6.33 -1.12 0.57
CA GLN A 18 -5.49 -2.22 1.04
C GLN A 18 -4.19 -1.70 1.66
N ILE A 19 -3.74 -0.51 1.24
CA ILE A 19 -2.51 0.11 1.73
C ILE A 19 -2.76 0.85 3.05
N VAL A 20 -3.74 1.76 3.04
CA VAL A 20 -4.16 2.57 4.20
C VAL A 20 -4.93 1.75 5.23
N GLY A 21 -5.43 0.58 4.82
CA GLY A 21 -6.34 -0.22 5.62
C GLY A 21 -7.75 0.36 5.64
N ASP A 22 -8.70 -0.49 6.00
CA ASP A 22 -10.09 -0.09 6.19
C ASP A 22 -10.66 -0.84 7.39
N LYS A 23 -10.88 -0.08 8.48
CA LYS A 23 -11.45 -0.62 9.71
C LYS A 23 -12.86 -1.15 9.51
N LYS A 24 -13.64 -0.61 8.55
CA LYS A 24 -14.99 -1.08 8.24
C LYS A 24 -15.01 -2.43 7.54
N ARG A 25 -13.95 -2.74 6.79
CA ARG A 25 -13.81 -3.99 6.02
C ARG A 25 -12.89 -5.01 6.68
N ASN A 26 -12.45 -4.72 7.91
CA ASN A 26 -11.48 -5.53 8.65
C ASN A 26 -10.18 -5.79 7.85
N ILE A 27 -9.75 -4.77 7.09
CA ILE A 27 -8.51 -4.83 6.32
C ILE A 27 -7.42 -4.12 7.14
N PRO A 28 -6.36 -4.84 7.57
CA PRO A 28 -5.27 -4.23 8.30
C PRO A 28 -4.53 -3.22 7.42
N ALA A 29 -4.16 -2.09 8.00
CA ALA A 29 -3.35 -1.08 7.32
C ALA A 29 -1.91 -1.59 7.17
N LEU A 30 -1.40 -1.61 5.95
CA LEU A 30 0.03 -1.84 5.69
C LEU A 30 0.85 -0.61 6.13
N ILE A 31 0.30 0.57 5.87
CA ILE A 31 0.89 1.84 6.27
C ILE A 31 -0.21 2.62 7.00
N PRO A 32 -0.07 2.89 8.32
CA PRO A 32 -1.10 3.52 9.13
C PRO A 32 -1.18 5.04 8.89
N VAL A 33 -1.42 5.43 7.63
CA VAL A 33 -1.62 6.83 7.21
C VAL A 33 -2.98 6.97 6.55
N SER A 34 -3.57 8.16 6.62
CA SER A 34 -4.85 8.41 5.96
C SER A 34 -4.74 8.38 4.42
N ARG A 35 -5.87 8.15 3.73
CA ARG A 35 -5.96 8.18 2.26
C ARG A 35 -5.42 9.49 1.66
N SER A 36 -5.76 10.62 2.25
CA SER A 36 -5.30 11.93 1.79
C SER A 36 -3.79 12.08 1.98
N THR A 37 -3.26 11.71 3.14
CA THR A 37 -1.81 11.71 3.41
C THR A 37 -1.06 10.86 2.39
N PHE A 38 -1.57 9.66 2.10
CA PHE A 38 -0.96 8.77 1.11
C PHE A 38 -0.91 9.42 -0.28
N LEU A 39 -2.01 10.02 -0.74
CA LEU A 39 -2.07 10.69 -2.04
C LEU A 39 -1.18 11.93 -2.12
N SER A 40 -1.07 12.70 -1.03
CA SER A 40 -0.13 13.82 -0.95
C SER A 40 1.31 13.34 -1.09
N ARG A 41 1.71 12.30 -0.34
CA ARG A 41 3.07 11.73 -0.41
C ARG A 41 3.39 11.14 -1.79
N VAL A 42 2.38 10.60 -2.48
CA VAL A 42 2.50 10.14 -3.88
C VAL A 42 2.74 11.33 -4.81
N LYS A 43 2.03 12.44 -4.60
CA LYS A 43 2.22 13.68 -5.36
C LYS A 43 3.59 14.32 -5.09
N ASP A 44 4.09 14.24 -3.86
CA ASP A 44 5.43 14.70 -3.46
C ASP A 44 6.56 13.80 -3.98
N GLY A 45 6.23 12.65 -4.59
CA GLY A 45 7.22 11.71 -5.15
C GLY A 45 7.93 10.83 -4.12
N THR A 46 7.56 10.91 -2.83
CA THR A 46 8.11 10.05 -1.78
C THR A 46 7.56 8.62 -1.84
N TYR A 47 6.31 8.47 -2.32
CA TYR A 47 5.61 7.19 -2.38
C TYR A 47 5.58 6.64 -3.82
N PRO A 48 5.42 5.32 -4.00
CA PRO A 48 5.41 4.73 -5.33
C PRO A 48 4.29 5.32 -6.19
N GLN A 49 4.60 5.54 -7.47
CA GLN A 49 3.65 6.12 -8.41
C GLN A 49 2.46 5.16 -8.66
N PRO A 50 1.24 5.71 -8.85
CA PRO A 50 0.07 4.92 -9.18
C PRO A 50 0.17 4.42 -10.62
N VAL A 51 -0.08 3.14 -10.83
CA VAL A 51 -0.24 2.50 -12.14
C VAL A 51 -1.71 2.50 -12.49
N LYS A 52 -2.06 3.01 -13.67
CA LYS A 52 -3.43 2.93 -14.20
C LYS A 52 -3.69 1.49 -14.65
N LEU A 53 -4.61 0.81 -13.96
CA LEU A 53 -5.04 -0.55 -14.31
C LEU A 53 -6.23 -0.53 -15.30
N GLY A 54 -6.95 0.59 -15.36
CA GLY A 54 -8.01 0.84 -16.32
C GLY A 54 -8.47 2.29 -16.28
N GLU A 55 -9.51 2.61 -17.05
CA GLU A 55 -9.99 3.99 -17.27
C GLU A 55 -10.38 4.73 -15.97
N ARG A 56 -10.89 4.00 -14.97
CA ARG A 56 -11.31 4.56 -13.67
C ARG A 56 -10.58 3.99 -12.46
N SER A 57 -9.56 3.15 -12.67
CA SER A 57 -8.89 2.42 -11.58
C SER A 57 -7.39 2.63 -11.59
N VAL A 58 -6.88 3.12 -10.46
CA VAL A 58 -5.45 3.20 -10.16
C VAL A 58 -5.09 2.16 -9.10
N ALA A 59 -3.91 1.58 -9.25
CA ALA A 59 -3.37 0.63 -8.32
C ALA A 59 -1.87 0.85 -8.16
N TRP A 60 -1.30 0.36 -7.06
CA TRP A 60 0.11 0.49 -6.74
C TRP A 60 0.79 -0.86 -6.82
N ARG A 61 2.01 -0.91 -7.34
CA ARG A 61 2.78 -2.15 -7.36
C ARG A 61 3.15 -2.56 -5.94
N VAL A 62 2.98 -3.85 -5.64
CA VAL A 62 3.36 -4.44 -4.34
C VAL A 62 4.85 -4.21 -4.07
N GLU A 63 5.71 -4.34 -5.07
CA GLU A 63 7.16 -4.14 -4.96
C GLU A 63 7.50 -2.73 -4.43
N GLY A 64 6.88 -1.69 -4.99
CA GLY A 64 7.10 -0.31 -4.56
C GLY A 64 6.62 -0.05 -3.13
N ILE A 65 5.51 -0.68 -2.73
CA ILE A 65 5.01 -0.60 -1.35
C ILE A 65 5.94 -1.34 -0.39
N ARG A 66 6.44 -2.53 -0.76
CA ARG A 66 7.43 -3.28 0.04
C ARG A 66 8.73 -2.48 0.22
N ALA A 67 9.24 -1.86 -0.84
CA ALA A 67 10.41 -0.99 -0.77
C ALA A 67 10.16 0.24 0.13
N LEU A 68 8.97 0.84 0.05
CA LEU A 68 8.58 1.93 0.94
C LEU A 68 8.52 1.49 2.41
N ILE A 69 7.91 0.33 2.70
CA ILE A 69 7.86 -0.23 4.05
C ILE A 69 9.26 -0.54 4.57
N ALA A 70 10.14 -1.11 3.75
CA ALA A 70 11.53 -1.37 4.11
C ALA A 70 12.29 -0.07 4.41
N SER A 71 12.08 0.97 3.59
CA SER A 71 12.67 2.29 3.81
C SER A 71 12.14 2.97 5.08
N LEU A 72 10.85 2.82 5.40
CA LEU A 72 10.25 3.35 6.62
C LEU A 72 10.67 2.55 7.86
N GLY A 73 10.81 1.23 7.73
CA GLY A 73 11.19 0.31 8.80
C GLY A 73 12.69 0.29 9.11
N SER A 74 13.54 0.75 8.19
CA SER A 74 14.98 0.92 8.43
C SER A 74 15.30 2.11 9.35
N ALA A 75 14.29 2.86 9.81
CA ALA A 75 14.40 3.90 10.82
C ALA A 75 13.95 3.39 12.20
N ALA A 76 14.46 2.24 12.66
CA ALA A 76 14.53 1.81 14.05
C ALA A 76 15.37 0.53 14.20
#